data_AF-A0A8B2HXA2-F1
#
_entry.id   AF-A0A8B2HXA2-F1
#
_cell.length_a   1.000
_cell.length_b   1.000
_cell.length_c   1.000
_cell.angle_alpha   90.00
_cell.angle_beta   90.00
_cell.angle_gamma   90.00
#
_symmetry.space_group_name_H-M   'P 1'
#
loop_
_entity.id
_entity.type
_entity.pdbx_description
1 polymer ?
#
loop_
_entity_poly.entity_id
_entity_poly.type
_entity_poly.pdbx_seq_one_letter_code
_entity_poly.pdbx_strand_id
1 'polypeptide(L)' 'MWYVAPEENMERVRVIAVTADGCIAETMDGFAVNIGSCDAEPDEYLVVPVDKKVRERAAMMNPTR' A
#
# COMPACT_ATOMS: atom_id res chain seq x y z
N MET A 1 24.16 3.99 -3.33
CA MET A 1 23.40 3.18 -4.31
C MET A 1 21.93 3.55 -4.24
N TRP A 2 21.31 3.86 -5.40
CA TRP A 2 19.88 4.10 -5.69
C TRP A 2 18.86 4.16 -4.52
N TYR A 3 18.71 5.32 -3.87
CA TYR A 3 17.63 5.60 -2.89
C TYR A 3 16.23 5.68 -3.50
N VAL A 4 16.12 5.57 -4.83
CA VAL A 4 14.89 5.78 -5.61
C VAL A 4 14.32 4.49 -6.21
N ALA A 5 15.08 3.38 -6.20
CA ALA A 5 14.58 2.12 -6.73
C ALA A 5 13.50 1.58 -5.78
N PRO A 6 12.26 1.37 -6.28
CA PRO A 6 11.17 0.83 -5.47
C PRO A 6 11.57 -0.53 -4.89
N GLU A 7 11.24 -0.75 -3.62
CA GLU A 7 11.41 -2.06 -2.99
C GLU A 7 10.03 -2.69 -2.82
N GLU A 8 9.56 -3.28 -3.92
CA GLU A 8 8.31 -3.99 -3.99
C GLU A 8 8.41 -5.27 -3.17
N ASN A 9 7.77 -5.28 -2.00
CA ASN A 9 7.59 -6.48 -1.21
C ASN A 9 6.15 -6.97 -1.37
N MET A 10 5.99 -8.27 -1.54
CA MET A 10 4.67 -8.90 -1.52
C MET A 10 4.12 -8.82 -0.10
N GLU A 11 3.17 -7.92 0.12
CA GLU A 11 2.58 -7.68 1.43
C GLU A 11 1.08 -7.98 1.38
N ARG A 12 0.57 -8.54 2.48
CA ARG A 12 -0.86 -8.80 2.62
C ARG A 12 -1.56 -7.51 3.02
N VAL A 13 -2.50 -7.07 2.20
CA VAL A 13 -3.27 -5.85 2.37
C VAL A 13 -4.75 -6.18 2.35
N ARG A 14 -5.55 -5.42 3.10
CA ARG A 14 -7.01 -5.53 3.13
C ARG A 14 -7.62 -4.46 2.24
N VAL A 15 -8.46 -4.83 1.29
CA VAL A 15 -9.17 -3.84 0.46
C VAL A 15 -10.17 -3.09 1.35
N ILE A 16 -10.02 -1.77 1.44
CA ILE A 16 -10.92 -0.92 2.24
C ILE A 16 -11.93 -0.18 1.36
N ALA A 17 -11.59 0.06 0.09
CA ALA A 17 -12.47 0.70 -0.86
C ALA A 17 -12.14 0.30 -2.30
N VAL A 18 -13.18 0.08 -3.09
CA VAL A 18 -13.07 -0.12 -4.55
C VAL A 18 -13.66 1.12 -5.21
N THR A 19 -12.83 1.86 -5.94
CA THR A 19 -13.22 3.07 -6.67
C THR A 19 -13.20 2.81 -8.18
N ALA A 20 -13.82 3.67 -8.96
CA ALA A 20 -13.83 3.55 -10.43
C ALA A 20 -12.42 3.59 -11.05
N ASP A 21 -11.47 4.25 -10.37
CA ASP A 21 -10.09 4.42 -10.82
C ASP A 21 -9.12 3.35 -10.25
N GLY A 22 -9.60 2.48 -9.35
CA GLY A 22 -8.78 1.45 -8.70
C GLY A 22 -9.20 1.16 -7.27
N CYS A 23 -8.48 0.23 -6.64
CA CYS A 23 -8.71 -0.20 -5.29
C CYS A 23 -7.73 0.43 -4.31
N ILE A 24 -8.27 0.79 -3.16
CA ILE A 24 -7.53 1.27 -2.02
C ILE A 24 -7.50 0.13 -1.02
N ALA A 25 -6.30 -0.29 -0.65
CA ALA A 25 -6.09 -1.30 0.35
C ALA A 25 -5.30 -0.74 1.53
N GLU A 26 -5.47 -1.31 2.69
CA GLU A 26 -4.78 -0.97 3.92
C GLU A 26 -3.82 -2.11 4.27
N THR A 27 -2.56 -1.77 4.53
CA THR A 27 -1.59 -2.73 5.08
C THR A 27 -1.96 -3.07 6.51
N MET A 28 -1.49 -4.21 7.02
CA MET A 28 -1.72 -4.61 8.42
C MET A 28 -1.15 -3.60 9.45
N ASP A 29 -0.24 -2.74 9.01
CA ASP A 29 0.36 -1.67 9.79
C ASP A 29 -0.53 -0.39 9.83
N GLY A 30 -1.68 -0.38 9.15
CA GLY A 30 -2.61 0.75 9.08
C GLY A 30 -2.26 1.81 8.04
N PHE A 31 -1.47 1.46 7.00
CA PHE A 31 -1.17 2.38 5.90
C PHE A 31 -2.08 2.11 4.70
N ALA A 32 -2.78 3.14 4.25
CA ALA A 32 -3.54 3.10 3.01
C ALA A 32 -2.60 3.18 1.80
N VAL A 33 -2.70 2.19 0.91
CA VAL A 33 -1.97 2.07 -0.35
C VAL A 33 -2.95 1.95 -1.50
N ASN A 34 -2.65 2.64 -2.61
CA ASN A 34 -3.40 2.47 -3.84
C ASN A 34 -2.78 1.32 -4.63
N ILE A 35 -3.56 0.26 -4.87
CA ILE A 35 -3.10 -0.96 -5.54
C ILE A 35 -3.48 -0.99 -7.02
N GLY A 36 -4.09 0.09 -7.53
CA GLY A 36 -4.56 0.19 -8.91
C GLY A 36 -5.83 -0.65 -9.14
N SER A 37 -6.13 -0.97 -10.40
CA SER A 37 -7.29 -1.81 -10.75
C SER A 37 -7.18 -3.18 -10.08
N CYS A 38 -8.13 -3.50 -9.20
CA CYS A 38 -8.25 -4.80 -8.57
C CYS A 38 -9.64 -5.38 -8.84
N ASP A 39 -9.72 -6.70 -8.95
CA ASP A 39 -10.98 -7.44 -9.06
C ASP A 39 -11.24 -8.15 -7.73
N ALA A 40 -11.37 -7.35 -6.67
CA ALA A 40 -11.54 -7.83 -5.31
C ALA A 40 -12.64 -7.05 -4.59
N GLU A 41 -13.27 -7.71 -3.63
CA GLU A 41 -14.35 -7.11 -2.85
C GLU A 41 -13.79 -6.28 -1.68
N PRO A 42 -14.51 -5.25 -1.22
CA PRO A 42 -14.16 -4.59 0.05
C PRO A 42 -14.13 -5.64 1.17
N ASP A 43 -13.15 -5.53 2.06
CA ASP A 43 -12.78 -6.48 3.12
C ASP A 43 -12.04 -7.76 2.68
N GLU A 44 -11.73 -7.90 1.40
CA GLU A 44 -10.88 -8.99 0.92
C GLU A 44 -9.40 -8.74 1.22
N TYR A 45 -8.65 -9.81 1.49
CA TYR A 45 -7.20 -9.75 1.70
C TYR A 45 -6.47 -10.18 0.42
N LEU A 46 -5.71 -9.25 -0.15
CA LEU A 46 -4.88 -9.50 -1.32
C LEU A 46 -3.41 -9.49 -0.94
N VAL A 47 -2.59 -10.22 -1.71
CA VAL A 47 -1.12 -10.12 -1.64
C VAL A 47 -0.65 -9.38 -2.87
N VAL A 48 -0.19 -8.14 -2.68
CA VAL A 48 0.21 -7.25 -3.77
C VAL A 48 1.63 -6.73 -3.52
N PRO A 49 2.37 -6.37 -4.59
CA PRO A 49 3.64 -5.69 -4.45
C PRO A 49 3.41 -4.28 -3.91
N VAL A 50 3.84 -4.02 -2.67
CA VAL A 50 3.82 -2.69 -2.05
C VAL A 50 5.24 -2.16 -1.98
N ASP A 51 5.45 -0.92 -2.41
CA ASP A 51 6.76 -0.27 -2.28
C ASP A 51 7.02 0.13 -0.82
N LYS A 52 7.89 -0.64 -0.15
CA LYS A 52 8.31 -0.34 1.23
C LYS A 52 8.95 1.03 1.38
N LYS A 53 9.61 1.56 0.35
CA LYS A 53 10.30 2.84 0.47
C LYS A 53 9.33 4.01 0.46
N VAL A 54 8.17 3.88 -0.17
CA VAL A 54 7.09 4.88 -0.03
C VAL A 54 6.61 4.92 1.42
N ARG A 55 6.47 3.76 2.07
CA ARG A 55 6.16 3.65 3.50
C ARG A 55 7.25 4.27 4.37
N GLU A 56 8.53 3.95 4.13
CA GLU A 56 9.65 4.52 4.91
C GLU A 56 9.75 6.04 4.75
N ARG A 57 9.51 6.56 3.55
CA ARG A 57 9.46 8.01 3.30
C ARG A 57 8.27 8.66 3.99
N ALA A 58 7.09 8.04 3.96
CA ALA A 58 5.91 8.54 4.67
C ALA A 58 6.13 8.57 6.19
N ALA A 59 6.75 7.53 6.76
CA ALA A 59 7.13 7.48 8.17
C ALA A 59 8.18 8.55 8.53
N MET A 60 9.18 8.79 7.68
CA MET A 60 10.18 9.85 7.88
C MET A 60 9.61 11.27 7.70
N MET A 61 8.54 11.44 6.91
CA MET A 61 7.88 12.72 6.65
C MET A 61 6.77 13.06 7.65
N ASN A 62 6.42 12.14 8.56
CA ASN A 62 5.46 12.38 9.64
C ASN A 62 6.18 12.41 11.01
N PRO A 63 6.93 13.49 11.32
CA PRO A 63 7.60 13.65 12.61
C PRO A 63 6.58 14.08 13.68
N THR A 64 5.65 13.20 14.04
CA THR A 64 4.79 13.42 15.21
C THR A 64 5.11 12.37 16.27
N ARG A 65 5.57 12.92 17.38
CA ARG A 65 6.06 12.33 18.62
C ARG A 65 4.93 11.83 19.51
#